data_AF-A0A2Z5X0G0-F1
#
_entry.id   AF-A0A2Z5X0G0-F1
#
_cell.length_a   1.000
_cell.length_b   1.000
_cell.length_c   1.000
_cell.angle_alpha   90.00
_cell.angle_beta   90.00
_cell.angle_gamma   90.00
#
_symmetry.space_group_name_H-M   'P 1'
#
loop_
_entity.id
_entity.type
_entity.pdbx_description
1 polymer ?
#
loop_
_entity_poly.entity_id
_entity_poly.type
_entity_poly.pdbx_seq_one_letter_code
_entity_poly.pdbx_strand_id
1 'polypeptide(L)' 'MRDDEKHKIGKAIKILKQYKRLTQKYQVNISIQRQQELDDMINSGSIKSSNLPAKLYREFPAEYKELTLSELENLFRHL' A
#
# COMPACT_ATOMS: atom_id res chain seq x y z
N MET A 1 19.24 -5.17 -13.79
CA MET A 1 18.03 -5.99 -13.59
C MET A 1 17.59 -6.08 -12.13
N ARG A 2 18.46 -6.36 -11.14
CA ARG A 2 18.07 -6.38 -9.72
C ARG A 2 17.72 -5.01 -9.12
N ASP A 3 18.37 -3.94 -9.56
CA ASP A 3 18.14 -2.59 -9.02
C ASP A 3 16.76 -2.02 -9.39
N ASP A 4 16.27 -2.33 -10.60
CA ASP A 4 14.96 -1.88 -11.07
C ASP A 4 13.81 -2.51 -10.26
N GLU A 5 13.98 -3.78 -9.90
CA GLU A 5 12.99 -4.53 -9.13
C GLU A 5 12.91 -4.01 -7.68
N LYS A 6 14.07 -3.81 -7.06
CA LYS A 6 14.17 -3.19 -5.73
C LYS A 6 13.55 -1.79 -5.71
N HIS A 7 13.74 -1.00 -6.77
CA HIS A 7 13.14 0.32 -6.90
C HIS A 7 11.61 0.26 -7.00
N LYS A 8 11.07 -0.65 -7.81
CA LYS A 8 9.61 -0.83 -7.96
C LYS A 8 8.96 -1.28 -6.65
N ILE A 9 9.53 -2.27 -5.96
CA ILE A 9 9.00 -2.74 -4.67
C ILE A 9 9.10 -1.64 -3.61
N GLY A 10 10.23 -0.93 -3.56
CA GLY A 10 10.41 0.23 -2.67
C GLY A 10 9.35 1.32 -2.92
N LYS A 11 9.02 1.59 -4.19
CA LYS A 11 7.94 2.52 -4.56
C LYS A 11 6.57 2.02 -4.07
N ALA A 12 6.25 0.74 -4.28
CA ALA A 12 4.99 0.14 -3.81
C ALA A 12 4.84 0.27 -2.28
N ILE A 13 5.87 -0.11 -1.52
CA ILE A 13 5.91 0.02 -0.05
C ILE A 13 5.70 1.48 0.37
N LYS A 14 6.39 2.42 -0.31
CA LYS A 14 6.30 3.85 0.00
C LYS A 14 4.88 4.37 -0.20
N ILE A 15 4.21 3.99 -1.28
CA ILE A 15 2.82 4.39 -1.57
C ILE A 15 1.87 3.89 -0.47
N LEU A 16 1.94 2.59 -0.12
CA LEU A 16 1.08 2.01 0.92
C LEU A 16 1.32 2.65 2.30
N LYS A 17 2.59 2.90 2.66
CA LYS A 17 2.93 3.57 3.94
C LYS A 17 2.48 5.04 3.96
N GLN A 18 2.61 5.76 2.85
CA GLN A 18 2.12 7.13 2.75
C GLN A 18 0.60 7.17 2.89
N TYR A 19 -0.10 6.26 2.22
CA TYR A 19 -1.55 6.16 2.35
C TYR A 19 -1.96 5.86 3.80
N LYS A 20 -1.33 4.89 4.46
CA LYS A 20 -1.51 4.60 5.90
C LYS A 20 -1.37 5.85 6.78
N ARG A 21 -0.34 6.67 6.54
CA ARG A 21 -0.13 7.91 7.33
C ARG A 21 -1.19 8.97 7.04
N LEU A 22 -1.63 9.08 5.78
CA LEU A 22 -2.63 10.07 5.38
C LEU A 22 -4.02 9.72 5.91
N THR A 23 -4.42 8.45 5.88
CA THR A 23 -5.72 8.02 6.42
C THR A 23 -5.81 8.24 7.92
N GLN A 24 -4.74 7.92 8.66
CA GLN A 24 -4.64 8.21 10.10
C GLN A 24 -4.74 9.70 10.41
N LYS A 25 -4.12 10.55 9.58
CA LYS A 25 -4.07 12.00 9.83
C LYS A 25 -5.35 12.73 9.44
N TYR A 26 -5.99 12.33 8.35
CA TYR A 26 -7.03 13.14 7.71
C TYR A 26 -8.45 12.60 7.87
N GLN A 27 -8.69 11.50 8.61
CA GLN A 27 -10.01 10.88 8.82
C GLN A 27 -10.93 11.11 7.63
N VAL A 28 -10.48 10.61 6.48
CA VAL A 28 -11.05 10.94 5.18
C VAL A 28 -12.56 10.68 5.22
N ASN A 29 -13.34 11.50 4.51
CA ASN A 29 -14.81 11.50 4.50
C ASN A 29 -15.39 10.24 3.80
N ILE A 30 -15.05 9.07 4.34
CA ILE A 30 -15.53 7.74 3.97
C ILE A 30 -16.42 7.23 5.11
N SER A 31 -17.35 6.31 4.82
CA SER A 31 -18.22 5.77 5.86
C SER A 31 -17.38 5.17 7.01
N ILE A 32 -17.85 5.33 8.24
CA ILE A 32 -17.17 4.84 9.46
C ILE A 32 -16.78 3.36 9.31
N GLN A 33 -17.67 2.55 8.75
CA GLN A 33 -17.43 1.13 8.48
C GLN A 33 -16.27 0.91 7.51
N ARG A 34 -16.23 1.65 6.39
CA ARG A 34 -15.14 1.53 5.41
C ARG A 34 -13.81 2.04 5.98
N GLN A 35 -13.86 3.03 6.86
CA GLN A 35 -12.69 3.53 7.56
C GLN A 35 -12.13 2.46 8.51
N GLN A 36 -12.99 1.78 9.28
CA GLN A 36 -12.58 0.66 10.13
C GLN A 36 -11.98 -0.49 9.33
N GLU A 37 -12.62 -0.91 8.23
CA GLU A 37 -12.05 -1.94 7.36
C GLU A 37 -10.65 -1.54 6.84
N LEU A 38 -10.49 -0.28 6.41
CA LEU A 38 -9.20 0.20 5.93
C LEU A 38 -8.16 0.26 7.05
N ASP A 39 -8.53 0.72 8.24
CA ASP A 39 -7.64 0.76 9.40
C ASP A 39 -7.20 -0.64 9.83
N ASP A 40 -8.11 -1.62 9.81
CA ASP A 40 -7.80 -3.03 10.08
C ASP A 40 -6.84 -3.60 9.03
N MET A 41 -7.07 -3.33 7.74
CA MET A 41 -6.17 -3.75 6.67
C MET A 41 -4.79 -3.10 6.79
N ILE A 42 -4.76 -1.83 7.19
CA ILE A 42 -3.55 -1.03 7.40
C ILE A 42 -2.74 -1.54 8.60
N ASN A 43 -3.42 -1.92 9.69
CA ASN A 43 -2.80 -2.38 10.92
C ASN A 43 -2.32 -3.82 10.81
N SER A 44 -3.08 -4.67 10.13
CA SER A 44 -2.68 -6.06 9.81
C SER A 44 -1.63 -6.15 8.70
N GLY A 45 -1.37 -5.05 7.98
CA GLY A 45 -0.44 -5.04 6.84
C GLY A 45 -1.00 -5.72 5.59
N SER A 46 -2.31 -5.99 5.54
CA SER A 46 -3.02 -6.64 4.43
C SER A 46 -3.52 -5.66 3.36
N ILE A 47 -3.24 -4.36 3.49
CA ILE A 47 -3.60 -3.35 2.49
C ILE A 47 -2.94 -3.62 1.13
N LYS A 48 -3.72 -3.51 0.06
CA LYS A 48 -3.29 -3.72 -1.34
C LYS A 48 -3.55 -2.48 -2.20
N SER A 49 -3.09 -2.53 -3.44
CA SER A 49 -3.28 -1.43 -4.40
C SER A 49 -4.77 -1.11 -4.65
N SER A 50 -5.65 -2.11 -4.67
CA SER A 50 -7.09 -1.95 -4.91
C SER A 50 -7.81 -1.13 -3.84
N ASN A 51 -7.21 -1.00 -2.65
CA ASN A 51 -7.71 -0.15 -1.57
C ASN A 51 -7.30 1.32 -1.71
N LEU A 52 -6.41 1.64 -2.66
CA LEU A 52 -5.87 2.97 -2.83
C LEU A 52 -6.81 3.87 -3.64
N PRO A 53 -6.81 5.18 -3.38
CA PRO A 53 -7.50 6.14 -4.24
C PRO A 53 -6.91 6.11 -5.66
N ALA A 54 -7.74 6.43 -6.65
CA ALA A 54 -7.41 6.29 -8.08
C ALA A 54 -6.05 6.89 -8.48
N LYS A 55 -5.66 8.01 -7.87
CA LYS A 55 -4.35 8.64 -8.12
C LYS A 55 -3.19 7.73 -7.71
N LEU A 56 -3.20 7.22 -6.47
CA LEU A 56 -2.16 6.34 -5.95
C LEU A 56 -2.19 4.96 -6.64
N TYR A 57 -3.38 4.46 -6.99
CA TYR A 57 -3.53 3.21 -7.74
C TYR A 57 -2.83 3.26 -9.11
N ARG A 58 -2.91 4.39 -9.83
CA ARG A 58 -2.24 4.57 -11.13
C ARG A 58 -0.72 4.63 -11.02
N GLU A 59 -0.20 5.16 -9.92
CA GLU A 59 1.24 5.26 -9.67
C GLU A 59 1.85 3.95 -9.14
N PHE A 60 1.00 3.00 -8.72
CA PHE A 60 1.37 1.71 -8.16
C PHE A 60 1.97 0.80 -9.24
N PRO A 61 3.11 0.13 -9.00
CA PRO A 61 3.69 -0.80 -9.98
C PRO A 61 2.73 -1.95 -10.30
N ALA A 62 2.51 -2.20 -11.59
CA ALA A 62 1.49 -3.15 -12.05
C ALA A 62 1.76 -4.59 -11.60
N GLU A 63 3.03 -4.98 -11.51
CA GLU A 63 3.47 -6.34 -11.16
C GLU A 63 3.13 -6.72 -9.72
N TYR A 64 2.83 -5.73 -8.88
CA TYR A 64 2.67 -5.90 -7.43
C TYR A 64 1.26 -5.57 -6.93
N LYS A 65 0.31 -5.33 -7.82
CA LYS A 65 -1.03 -4.85 -7.46
C LYS A 65 -1.80 -5.77 -6.50
N GLU A 66 -1.56 -7.07 -6.61
CA GLU A 66 -2.20 -8.10 -5.80
C GLU A 66 -1.48 -8.38 -4.47
N LEU A 67 -0.32 -7.75 -4.25
CA LEU A 67 0.47 -7.94 -3.04
C LEU A 67 0.08 -6.96 -1.95
N THR A 68 0.08 -7.48 -0.73
CA THR A 68 -0.08 -6.73 0.52
C THR A 68 1.20 -5.99 0.89
N LEU A 69 1.08 -5.02 1.79
CA LEU A 69 2.25 -4.35 2.37
C LEU A 69 3.23 -5.36 2.98
N SER A 70 2.74 -6.34 3.75
CA SER A 70 3.57 -7.36 4.39
C SER A 70 4.34 -8.23 3.38
N GLU A 71 3.68 -8.65 2.30
CA GLU A 71 4.33 -9.44 1.23
C GLU A 71 5.40 -8.62 0.50
N LEU A 72 5.13 -7.34 0.24
CA LEU A 72 6.10 -6.44 -0.39
C LEU A 72 7.32 -6.20 0.48
N GLU A 73 7.13 -6.01 1.79
CA GLU A 73 8.24 -5.88 2.74
C GLU A 73 9.08 -7.16 2.82
N ASN A 74 8.43 -8.33 2.78
CA ASN A 74 9.14 -9.61 2.73
C ASN A 74 9.96 -9.73 1.44
N LEU A 75 9.39 -9.45 0.27
CA LEU A 75 10.12 -9.47 -1.00
C LEU A 75 11.31 -8.51 -0.98
N PHE A 76 11.12 -7.29 -0.47
CA PHE A 76 12.18 -6.29 -0.39
C PHE A 76 13.36 -6.72 0.49
N ARG A 77 13.11 -7.47 1.58
CA ARG A 77 14.18 -7.98 2.47
C ARG A 77 15.00 -9.10 1.82
N HIS A 78 14.44 -9.83 0.87
CA HIS A 78 15.09 -10.97 0.21
C HIS A 78 15.71 -10.60 -1.15
N LEU A 79 15.78 -9.30 -1.47
CA LEU A 79 16.41 -8.72 -2.68
C LEU A 79 17.72 -7.96 -2.37
#